data_AF-A0AAD2EEF2-F1
#
_entry.id   AF-A0AAD2EEF2-F1
#
_cell.length_a   1.000
_cell.length_b   1.000
_cell.length_c   1.000
_cell.angle_alpha   90.00
_cell.angle_beta   90.00
_cell.angle_gamma   90.00
#
_symmetry.space_group_name_H-M   'P 1'
#
loop_
_entity.id
_entity.type
_entity.pdbx_description
1 polymer ?
#
loop_
_entity_poly.entity_id
_entity_poly.type
_entity_poly.pdbx_seq_one_letter_code
_entity_poly.pdbx_strand_id
1 'polypeptide(L)'
;MMAKLPLEKLKRGVICSSVGNHAQGVALSAQRLGCNAVIAMHVTTPEIKKFGGQQLYLWEILMMKHRRAEEEGRTFIPPFDHPDVITGQGTVGMEIVRQMKGPIRQYMLYLCQLGVAGL
;
A
#
# COMPACT_ATOMS: atom_id res chain seq x y z
N MET A 1 -4.78 2.18 7.00
CA MET A 1 -5.38 0.83 6.96
C MET A 1 -4.67 -0.18 7.87
N MET A 2 -3.41 -0.55 7.62
CA MET A 2 -2.76 -1.67 8.34
C MET A 2 -2.72 -1.51 9.87
N ALA A 3 -2.47 -0.30 10.37
CA ALA A 3 -2.49 0.00 11.81
C ALA A 3 -3.86 -0.16 12.49
N LYS A 4 -4.95 -0.23 11.70
CA LYS A 4 -6.31 -0.47 12.21
C LYS A 4 -6.70 -1.96 12.19
N LEU A 5 -5.82 -2.84 11.71
CA LEU A 5 -6.11 -4.28 11.70
C LEU A 5 -6.01 -4.86 13.12
N PRO A 6 -6.89 -5.80 13.49
CA PRO A 6 -6.75 -6.56 14.72
C PRO A 6 -5.40 -7.29 14.78
N LEU A 7 -4.86 -7.45 15.99
CA LEU A 7 -3.58 -8.11 16.21
C LEU A 7 -3.53 -9.53 15.61
N GLU A 8 -4.65 -10.25 15.65
CA GLU A 8 -4.77 -11.59 15.04
C GLU A 8 -4.55 -11.57 13.52
N LYS A 9 -5.10 -10.56 12.84
CA LYS A 9 -4.89 -10.38 11.40
C LYS A 9 -3.46 -9.95 11.08
N LEU A 10 -2.86 -9.11 11.92
CA LEU A 10 -1.45 -8.73 11.78
C LEU A 10 -0.53 -9.94 11.99
N LYS A 11 -0.80 -10.81 12.96
CA LYS A 11 -0.03 -12.05 13.19
C LYS A 11 -0.08 -13.00 11.98
N ARG A 12 -1.23 -13.14 11.33
CA ARG A 12 -1.36 -13.91 10.06
C ARG A 12 -0.61 -13.25 8.90
N GLY A 13 -0.46 -11.94 8.96
CA GLY A 13 0.25 -11.14 7.98
C GLY A 13 -0.67 -10.60 6.88
N VAL A 14 -0.05 -9.82 6.01
CA VAL A 14 -0.73 -9.08 4.94
C VAL A 14 -0.22 -9.51 3.57
N ILE A 15 -1.01 -9.23 2.53
CA ILE A 15 -0.64 -9.48 1.14
C ILE A 15 -1.09 -8.32 0.25
N CYS A 16 -0.25 -7.90 -0.68
CA CYS A 16 -0.65 -6.95 -1.72
C CYS A 16 -0.09 -7.38 -3.08
N SER A 17 -0.60 -6.79 -4.16
CA SER A 17 -0.01 -6.95 -5.49
C SER A 17 0.39 -5.60 -6.07
N SER A 18 1.70 -5.36 -6.16
CA SER A 18 2.29 -4.13 -6.69
C SER A 18 3.80 -4.32 -6.92
N VAL A 19 4.38 -3.51 -7.80
CA VAL A 19 5.82 -3.46 -8.11
C VAL A 19 6.39 -2.04 -7.96
N GLY A 20 5.69 -1.17 -7.23
CA GLY A 20 6.04 0.24 -7.06
C GLY A 20 5.75 0.77 -5.65
N ASN A 21 5.39 2.04 -5.55
CA ASN A 21 5.25 2.75 -4.27
C ASN A 21 4.30 2.06 -3.28
N HIS A 22 3.21 1.44 -3.75
CA HIS A 22 2.31 0.67 -2.87
C HIS A 22 3.03 -0.51 -2.21
N ALA A 23 3.82 -1.27 -2.96
CA ALA A 23 4.60 -2.38 -2.40
C ALA A 23 5.58 -1.90 -1.33
N GLN A 24 6.25 -0.77 -1.57
CA GLN A 24 7.16 -0.16 -0.61
C GLN A 24 6.43 0.30 0.65
N GLY A 25 5.28 0.98 0.49
CA GLY A 25 4.47 1.46 1.61
C GLY A 25 3.96 0.32 2.48
N VAL A 26 3.51 -0.78 1.87
CA VAL A 26 3.07 -1.99 2.58
C VAL A 26 4.24 -2.66 3.30
N ALA A 27 5.38 -2.84 2.64
CA ALA A 27 6.56 -3.47 3.24
C ALA A 27 7.07 -2.66 4.46
N LEU A 28 7.20 -1.34 4.31
CA LEU A 28 7.61 -0.46 5.41
C LEU A 28 6.61 -0.48 6.57
N SER A 29 5.31 -0.47 6.26
CA SER A 29 4.26 -0.53 7.29
C SER A 29 4.29 -1.87 8.03
N ALA A 30 4.54 -2.97 7.33
CA ALA A 30 4.63 -4.30 7.92
C ALA A 30 5.83 -4.42 8.86
N GLN A 31 6.99 -3.90 8.44
CA GLN A 31 8.19 -3.80 9.27
C GLN A 31 7.93 -2.99 10.55
N ARG A 32 7.28 -1.83 10.43
CA ARG A 32 6.95 -0.97 11.59
C ARG A 32 5.94 -1.61 12.53
N LEU A 33 5.01 -2.41 12.00
CA LEU A 33 3.98 -3.10 12.79
C LEU A 33 4.41 -4.50 13.26
N GLY A 34 5.63 -4.94 12.92
CA GLY A 34 6.15 -6.26 13.31
C GLY A 34 5.36 -7.42 12.71
N CYS A 35 4.81 -7.28 11.50
CA CYS A 35 4.05 -8.33 10.82
C CYS A 35 4.67 -8.74 9.48
N ASN A 36 4.31 -9.94 9.01
CA ASN A 36 4.76 -10.46 7.72
C ASN A 36 3.95 -9.86 6.56
N ALA A 37 4.62 -9.47 5.48
CA ALA A 37 3.99 -9.01 4.25
C ALA A 37 4.42 -9.86 3.03
N VAL A 38 3.44 -10.26 2.23
CA VAL A 38 3.67 -10.91 0.92
C VAL A 38 3.36 -9.90 -0.18
N ILE A 39 4.33 -9.71 -1.08
CA ILE A 39 4.18 -8.81 -2.23
C ILE A 39 4.11 -9.65 -3.51
N ALA A 40 2.90 -9.85 -4.01
CA ALA A 40 2.64 -10.58 -5.24
C ALA A 40 3.02 -9.74 -6.46
N MET A 41 4.00 -10.22 -7.23
CA MET A 41 4.51 -9.56 -8.44
C MET A 41 4.66 -10.55 -9.58
N HIS A 42 4.74 -10.02 -10.81
CA HIS A 42 4.96 -10.85 -12.00
C HIS A 42 6.37 -11.44 -12.01
N VAL A 43 6.52 -12.65 -12.55
CA VAL A 43 7.82 -13.36 -12.60
C VAL A 43 8.89 -12.61 -13.39
N THR A 44 8.47 -11.82 -14.39
CA THR A 44 9.35 -10.97 -15.21
C THR A 44 9.70 -9.63 -14.57
N THR A 45 9.27 -9.37 -13.32
CA THR A 45 9.61 -8.12 -12.63
C THR A 45 11.14 -8.02 -12.49
N PRO A 46 11.78 -6.94 -12.95
CA PRO A 46 13.24 -6.76 -12.83
C PRO A 46 13.70 -6.83 -11.37
N GLU A 47 14.87 -7.42 -11.11
CA GLU A 47 15.39 -7.61 -9.74
C GLU A 47 15.58 -6.30 -8.98
N ILE A 48 15.94 -5.22 -9.66
CA ILE A 48 16.06 -3.87 -9.06
C ILE A 48 14.75 -3.38 -8.43
N LYS A 49 13.60 -3.95 -8.81
CA LYS A 49 12.28 -3.65 -8.23
C LYS A 49 11.83 -4.67 -7.18
N LYS A 50 12.60 -5.73 -6.94
CA LYS A 50 12.38 -6.74 -5.89
C LYS A 50 13.09 -6.25 -4.62
N PHE A 51 12.37 -5.51 -3.78
CA PHE A 51 12.94 -4.81 -2.61
C PHE A 51 13.56 -5.76 -1.57
N GLY A 52 14.81 -5.55 -1.13
CA GLY A 52 15.43 -6.34 -0.05
C GLY A 52 14.89 -5.96 1.33
N GLY A 53 14.55 -6.93 2.17
CA GLY A 53 14.33 -6.68 3.61
C GLY A 53 13.64 -7.79 4.40
N GLN A 54 12.42 -8.20 4.04
CA GLN A 54 11.68 -9.25 4.75
C GLN A 54 10.90 -10.11 3.75
N GLN A 55 11.17 -11.42 3.79
CA GLN A 55 10.65 -12.52 2.96
C GLN A 55 9.65 -12.10 1.86
N LEU A 56 10.19 -11.63 0.74
CA LEU A 56 9.47 -11.59 -0.52
C LEU A 56 9.35 -13.02 -1.05
N TYR A 57 8.24 -13.67 -0.73
CA TYR A 57 7.78 -14.77 -1.55
C TYR A 57 7.24 -14.18 -2.87
N LEU A 58 8.14 -14.03 -3.84
CA LEU A 58 7.75 -14.03 -5.24
C LEU A 58 6.98 -15.34 -5.50
N TRP A 59 5.79 -15.25 -6.07
CA TRP A 59 5.31 -16.01 -7.23
C TRP A 59 3.78 -15.92 -7.34
N GLU A 60 3.36 -15.84 -8.60
CA GLU A 60 2.03 -16.03 -9.20
C GLU A 60 1.05 -14.85 -9.41
N ILE A 61 0.28 -15.07 -10.48
CA ILE A 61 -0.53 -14.17 -11.31
C ILE A 61 -1.53 -13.35 -10.48
N LEU A 62 -1.89 -12.14 -10.95
CA LEU A 62 -2.87 -11.21 -10.35
C LEU A 62 -4.19 -11.88 -9.86
N MET A 63 -4.60 -12.97 -10.50
CA MET A 63 -5.78 -13.79 -10.17
C MET A 63 -5.63 -14.59 -8.86
N MET A 64 -4.41 -15.00 -8.50
CA MET A 64 -4.16 -15.87 -7.35
C MET A 64 -3.99 -15.12 -6.03
N LYS A 65 -3.90 -13.78 -6.05
CA LYS A 65 -3.69 -12.98 -4.83
C LYS A 65 -4.85 -13.11 -3.82
N HIS A 66 -6.09 -13.12 -4.28
CA HIS A 66 -7.27 -13.23 -3.42
C HIS A 66 -7.40 -14.65 -2.89
N ARG A 67 -7.25 -15.63 -3.77
CA ARG A 67 -7.24 -17.05 -3.40
C ARG A 67 -6.15 -17.37 -2.37
N ARG A 68 -4.92 -16.92 -2.57
CA ARG A 68 -3.82 -17.10 -1.63
C ARG A 68 -4.04 -16.34 -0.31
N ALA A 69 -4.62 -15.14 -0.37
CA ALA A 69 -5.01 -14.41 0.83
C ALA A 69 -6.03 -15.21 1.66
N GLU A 70 -7.01 -15.83 1.00
CA GLU A 70 -8.02 -16.68 1.63
C GLU A 70 -7.41 -17.97 2.17
N GLU A 71 -6.63 -18.70 1.37
CA GLU A 71 -5.97 -19.96 1.73
C GLU A 71 -4.98 -19.80 2.89
N GLU A 72 -4.17 -18.74 2.89
CA GLU A 72 -3.20 -18.45 3.96
C GLU A 72 -3.81 -17.60 5.11
N GLY A 73 -5.08 -17.19 4.99
CA GLY A 73 -5.76 -16.35 5.97
C GLY A 73 -5.14 -14.96 6.16
N ARG A 74 -4.45 -14.44 5.14
CA ARG A 74 -3.81 -13.11 5.13
C ARG A 74 -4.78 -12.01 4.76
N THR A 75 -4.51 -10.80 5.25
CA THR A 75 -5.33 -9.64 4.86
C THR A 75 -4.81 -9.00 3.58
N PHE A 76 -5.65 -8.91 2.55
CA PHE A 76 -5.32 -8.18 1.33
C PHE A 76 -5.30 -6.67 1.57
N ILE A 77 -4.23 -5.98 1.15
CA ILE A 77 -4.07 -4.53 1.25
C ILE A 77 -4.28 -3.88 -0.12
N PRO A 78 -5.44 -3.25 -0.37
CA PRO A 78 -5.73 -2.57 -1.62
C PRO A 78 -4.86 -1.32 -1.81
N PRO A 79 -4.52 -0.97 -3.06
CA PRO A 79 -3.69 0.19 -3.37
C PRO A 79 -4.39 1.54 -3.25
N PHE A 80 -5.71 1.61 -3.44
CA PHE A 80 -6.43 2.90 -3.41
C PHE A 80 -7.90 2.78 -2.96
N ASP A 81 -8.64 1.78 -3.44
CA ASP A 81 -10.09 1.68 -3.22
C ASP A 81 -10.45 1.06 -1.86
N HIS A 82 -10.15 1.80 -0.79
CA HIS A 82 -10.53 1.45 0.57
C HIS A 82 -10.61 2.71 1.43
N PRO A 83 -11.67 2.89 2.25
CA PRO A 83 -11.86 4.10 3.04
C PRO A 83 -10.64 4.49 3.89
N ASP A 84 -9.99 3.53 4.54
CA ASP A 84 -8.77 3.80 5.34
C ASP A 84 -7.52 4.11 4.51
N VAL A 85 -7.48 3.73 3.24
CA VAL A 85 -6.38 4.10 2.33
C VAL A 85 -6.61 5.52 1.87
N ILE A 86 -7.83 5.84 1.42
CA ILE A 86 -8.26 7.18 1.02
C ILE A 86 -8.07 8.18 2.15
N THR A 87 -8.52 7.83 3.36
CA THR A 87 -8.35 8.68 4.56
C THR A 87 -6.87 8.92 4.88
N GLY A 88 -6.04 7.89 4.70
CA GLY A 88 -4.59 8.00 4.89
C GLY A 88 -3.95 8.95 3.88
N GLN A 89 -4.28 8.84 2.60
CA GLN A 89 -3.76 9.76 1.57
C GLN A 89 -4.24 11.21 1.78
N GLY A 90 -5.46 11.39 2.29
CA GLY A 90 -6.02 12.70 2.61
C GLY A 90 -5.23 13.51 3.65
N THR A 91 -4.34 12.88 4.43
CA THR A 91 -3.50 13.63 5.40
C THR A 91 -2.54 14.59 4.71
N VAL A 92 -2.08 14.27 3.50
CA VAL A 92 -1.24 15.17 2.70
C VAL A 92 -2.00 16.45 2.38
N GLY A 93 -3.28 16.36 2.02
CA GLY A 93 -4.14 17.53 1.81
C GLY A 93 -4.26 18.40 3.06
N MET A 94 -4.39 17.77 4.23
CA MET A 94 -4.42 18.49 5.52
C MET A 94 -3.10 19.19 5.83
N GLU A 95 -1.96 18.57 5.52
CA GLU A 95 -0.64 19.16 5.70
C GLU A 95 -0.45 20.37 4.77
N ILE A 96 -0.81 20.25 3.49
CA ILE A 96 -0.78 21.34 2.52
C ILE A 96 -1.62 22.52 3.02
N VAL A 97 -2.88 22.29 3.41
CA VAL A 97 -3.76 23.36 3.91
C VAL A 97 -3.21 24.05 5.15
N ARG A 98 -2.59 23.29 6.07
CA ARG A 98 -1.96 23.86 7.27
C ARG A 98 -0.70 24.67 6.97
N GLN A 99 0.05 24.31 5.94
CA GLN A 99 1.31 24.97 5.57
C GLN A 99 1.12 26.14 4.60
N MET A 100 -0.03 26.23 3.93
CA MET A 100 -0.36 27.35 3.04
C MET A 100 -0.57 28.65 3.80
N LYS A 101 0.05 29.72 3.31
CA LYS A 101 -0.18 31.10 3.76
C LYS A 101 -0.98 31.84 2.69
N GLY A 102 -2.26 31.51 2.54
CA GLY A 102 -3.14 32.14 1.55
C GLY A 102 -4.37 31.31 1.18
N PRO A 103 -5.32 31.88 0.42
CA PRO A 103 -6.55 31.19 0.03
C PRO A 103 -6.28 30.01 -0.92
N ILE A 104 -6.94 28.88 -0.65
CA ILE A 104 -6.80 27.58 -1.36
C ILE A 104 -6.92 27.73 -2.89
N ARG A 105 -7.79 28.64 -3.34
CA ARG A 105 -8.08 28.88 -4.76
C ARG A 105 -6.83 29.25 -5.59
N GLN A 106 -5.79 29.80 -4.96
CA GLN A 106 -4.55 30.19 -5.62
C GLN A 106 -3.58 29.02 -5.86
N TYR A 107 -3.74 27.91 -5.15
CA TYR A 107 -2.80 26.77 -5.14
C TYR A 107 -3.37 25.49 -5.78
N MET A 108 -4.63 25.52 -6.24
CA MET A 108 -5.35 24.38 -6.84
C MET A 108 -4.76 23.87 -8.18
N LEU A 109 -3.61 24.42 -8.62
CA LEU A 109 -2.88 24.02 -9.83
C LEU A 109 -1.76 23.00 -9.54
N TYR A 110 -1.56 22.56 -8.30
CA TYR A 110 -0.52 21.58 -7.97
C TYR A 110 -0.97 20.14 -8.32
N LEU A 111 -0.64 19.75 -9.56
CA LEU A 111 -0.38 18.40 -10.09
C LEU A 111 -0.78 17.23 -9.18
N CYS A 112 -2.05 16.85 -9.21
CA CYS A 112 -2.49 15.51 -8.84
C CYS A 112 -2.01 14.56 -9.95
N GLN A 113 -1.11 13.62 -9.66
CA GLN A 113 -0.73 12.60 -10.64
C GLN A 113 -1.91 11.64 -10.78
N LEU A 114 -2.80 11.91 -11.73
CA LEU A 114 -3.94 11.04 -12.06
C LEU A 114 -3.45 9.70 -12.65
N GLY A 115 -2.95 8.81 -11.80
CA GLY A 115 -2.99 7.37 -12.02
C GLY A 115 -4.33 6.81 -11.53
N VAL A 116 -4.60 5.53 -11.82
CA VAL A 116 -5.77 4.77 -11.27
C VAL A 116 -5.78 4.65 -9.74
N ALA A 117 -4.95 5.40 -9.02
CA ALA A 117 -4.87 5.47 -7.58
C ALA A 117 -5.39 6.82 -7.11
N GLY A 118 -6.10 6.86 -5.98
CA GLY A 118 -6.39 8.11 -5.29
C GLY A 118 -5.08 8.84 -5.00
N LEU A 119 -4.88 9.96 -5.70
CA LEU A 119 -3.68 10.81 -5.80
C LEU A 119 -2.49 10.27 -6.59
#